data_AF-B1I341-F1
#
_entry.id   AF-B1I341-F1
#
_cell.length_a   1.000
_cell.length_b   1.000
_cell.length_c   1.000
_cell.angle_alpha   90.00
_cell.angle_beta   90.00
_cell.angle_gamma   90.00
#
_symmetry.space_group_name_H-M   'P 1'
#
loop_
_entity.id
_entity.type
_entity.pdbx_description
1 polymer ?
#
loop_
_entity_poly.entity_id
_entity_poly.type
_entity_poly.pdbx_seq_one_letter_code
_entity_poly.pdbx_strand_id
1 'polypeptide(L)'
;MTAAPGPRQGAPARGTRASGSGQRVGPPQQTGEEAAQVDQRHYRTVYVGRHSKWEPDEPGLRPDPEPDFTPEERGRLLGEIQAAARARKFTLMESLLRRLLAVDEHCAEAWYGLGMLLLQDGSLEEAYDSLSEYAMLAGVREAAEKVELALFFLERLAGGGDELPYEIQDELEEGFLAAFSEPGWSDVPRAALKGLTPREAVRDREGKRQVLKLMRDKGWFLDAAVQAVEGVG
;
A
#
# COMPACT_ATOMS: atom_id res chain seq x y z
N MET A 1 24.32 67.27 25.26
CA MET A 1 25.62 66.70 24.82
C MET A 1 25.42 65.18 24.77
N THR A 2 25.50 64.43 23.67
CA THR A 2 25.85 64.72 22.27
C THR A 2 25.36 63.52 21.44
N ALA A 3 24.69 63.83 20.33
CA ALA A 3 24.47 63.11 19.07
C ALA A 3 24.66 61.57 18.93
N ALA A 4 23.68 60.97 18.26
CA ALA A 4 23.77 59.75 17.45
C ALA A 4 24.70 59.92 16.23
N PRO A 5 25.09 58.80 15.62
CA PRO A 5 24.89 58.59 14.17
C PRO A 5 24.32 57.17 13.91
N GLY A 6 23.40 56.89 12.99
CA GLY A 6 23.24 57.36 11.61
C GLY A 6 23.32 56.11 10.69
N PRO A 7 22.36 55.85 9.79
CA PRO A 7 22.28 54.59 9.03
C PRO A 7 23.19 54.60 7.79
N ARG A 8 23.78 53.45 7.43
CA ARG A 8 24.52 53.29 6.18
C ARG A 8 23.62 52.69 5.10
N GLN A 9 23.25 53.55 4.15
CA GLN A 9 22.76 53.20 2.83
C GLN A 9 23.92 52.63 1.98
N GLY A 10 23.63 51.62 1.16
CA GLY A 10 24.59 51.04 0.24
C GLY A 10 23.93 50.08 -0.76
N ALA A 11 23.32 50.64 -1.80
CA ALA A 11 23.17 50.01 -3.10
C ALA A 11 23.93 50.93 -4.09
N PRO A 12 24.62 50.41 -5.13
CA PRO A 12 23.89 50.04 -6.35
C PRO A 12 24.54 48.92 -7.19
N ALA A 13 23.77 48.36 -8.13
CA ALA A 13 24.16 48.04 -9.53
C ALA A 13 23.30 46.88 -10.07
N ARG A 14 22.13 47.19 -10.67
CA ARG A 14 21.46 46.26 -11.58
C ARG A 14 21.93 46.57 -13.00
N GLY A 15 22.77 45.70 -13.53
CA GLY A 15 23.15 45.68 -14.93
C GLY A 15 21.98 45.19 -15.79
N THR A 16 21.65 45.98 -16.80
CA THR A 16 20.86 45.62 -17.98
C THR A 16 21.59 44.55 -18.79
N ARG A 17 20.99 43.37 -18.99
CA ARG A 17 21.38 42.43 -20.04
C ARG A 17 20.16 41.93 -20.81
N ALA A 18 20.16 42.33 -22.09
CA ALA A 18 19.76 41.61 -23.29
C ALA A 18 18.59 40.61 -23.21
N SER A 19 17.49 41.02 -23.84
CA SER A 19 16.46 40.15 -24.39
C SER A 19 17.08 39.21 -25.43
N GLY A 20 17.27 37.94 -25.06
CA GLY A 20 17.48 36.83 -26.00
C GLY A 20 16.18 36.08 -26.19
N SER A 21 15.52 36.28 -27.33
CA SER A 21 14.38 35.49 -27.78
C SER A 21 14.86 34.09 -28.19
N GLY A 22 15.08 33.22 -27.21
CA GLY A 22 15.22 31.79 -27.44
C GLY A 22 13.85 31.18 -27.64
N GLN A 23 13.56 30.72 -28.86
CA GLN A 23 12.47 29.79 -29.12
C GLN A 23 12.63 28.58 -28.20
N ARG A 24 11.79 28.50 -27.17
CA ARG A 24 11.59 27.25 -26.44
C ARG A 24 10.83 26.34 -27.38
N VAL A 25 11.53 25.37 -27.97
CA VAL A 25 10.91 24.15 -28.47
C VAL A 25 10.25 23.52 -27.24
N GLY A 26 8.92 23.55 -27.18
CA GLY A 26 8.18 22.90 -26.10
C GLY A 26 8.54 21.42 -26.08
N PRO A 27 8.66 20.80 -24.89
CA PRO A 27 8.80 19.35 -24.82
C PRO A 27 7.64 18.71 -25.58
N PRO A 28 7.88 17.60 -26.31
CA PRO A 28 6.79 16.89 -26.97
C PRO A 28 5.74 16.56 -25.91
N GLN A 29 4.50 16.95 -26.18
CA GLN A 29 3.34 16.50 -25.40
C GLN A 29 3.27 14.98 -25.58
N GLN A 30 3.94 14.24 -24.70
CA GLN A 30 3.60 12.85 -24.48
C GLN A 30 2.19 12.87 -23.90
N THR A 31 1.24 12.39 -24.71
CA THR A 31 -0.12 12.12 -24.32
C THR A 31 -0.10 11.22 -23.08
N GLY A 32 -0.80 11.61 -22.01
CA GLY A 32 -0.78 10.94 -20.70
C GLY A 32 -1.11 9.44 -20.72
N GLU A 33 -1.64 8.93 -21.84
CA GLU A 33 -1.87 7.49 -22.06
C GLU A 33 -0.56 6.68 -22.20
N GLU A 34 0.53 7.27 -22.70
CA GLU A 34 1.81 6.57 -22.88
C GLU A 34 2.58 6.43 -21.56
N ALA A 35 2.47 7.41 -20.66
CA ALA A 35 3.09 7.37 -19.33
C ALA A 35 2.47 6.27 -18.46
N ALA A 36 1.14 6.13 -18.47
CA ALA A 36 0.44 5.08 -17.74
C ALA A 36 0.74 3.66 -18.28
N GLN A 37 1.10 3.53 -19.55
CA GLN A 37 1.35 2.24 -20.19
C GLN A 37 2.81 1.77 -20.05
N VAL A 38 3.75 2.70 -19.86
CA VAL A 38 5.16 2.40 -19.52
C VAL A 38 5.29 1.97 -18.05
N ASP A 39 4.44 2.50 -17.17
CA ASP A 39 4.41 2.21 -15.72
C ASP A 39 4.05 0.74 -15.42
N GLN A 40 3.04 0.20 -16.11
CA GLN A 40 2.59 -1.19 -15.94
C GLN A 40 3.59 -2.24 -16.44
N ARG A 41 4.40 -1.91 -17.46
CA ARG A 41 5.39 -2.86 -18.02
C ARG A 41 6.61 -2.99 -17.12
N HIS A 42 7.07 -1.92 -16.49
CA HIS A 42 8.19 -1.99 -15.55
C HIS A 42 7.79 -2.73 -14.26
N TYR A 43 6.59 -2.47 -13.74
CA TYR A 43 6.11 -3.11 -12.50
C TYR A 43 5.91 -4.64 -12.68
N ARG A 44 5.30 -5.06 -13.79
CA ARG A 44 5.12 -6.49 -14.12
C ARG A 44 6.44 -7.24 -14.34
N THR A 45 7.47 -6.57 -14.84
CA THR A 45 8.76 -7.23 -15.15
C THR A 45 9.62 -7.43 -13.89
N VAL A 46 9.52 -6.53 -12.90
CA VAL A 46 10.29 -6.65 -11.65
C VAL A 46 9.67 -7.68 -10.69
N TYR A 47 8.34 -7.79 -10.65
CA TYR A 47 7.65 -8.56 -9.61
C TYR A 47 7.24 -9.99 -9.99
N VAL A 48 6.99 -10.29 -11.28
CA VAL A 48 6.73 -11.67 -11.73
C VAL A 48 8.01 -12.52 -11.66
N GLY A 49 9.20 -11.90 -11.64
CA GLY A 49 10.49 -12.59 -11.60
C GLY A 49 10.81 -13.33 -10.31
N ARG A 50 10.11 -13.06 -9.18
CA ARG A 50 10.40 -13.69 -7.89
C ARG A 50 9.62 -14.98 -7.63
N HIS A 51 8.52 -15.22 -8.37
CA HIS A 51 7.70 -16.43 -8.27
C HIS A 51 7.83 -17.38 -9.47
N SER A 52 8.62 -17.05 -10.50
CA SER A 52 8.92 -17.96 -11.62
C SER A 52 10.04 -18.97 -11.30
N LYS A 53 9.77 -19.90 -10.37
CA LYS A 53 10.40 -21.22 -10.43
C LYS A 53 9.50 -22.30 -9.86
N TRP A 54 8.33 -22.46 -10.47
CA TRP A 54 7.68 -23.76 -10.51
C TRP A 54 7.48 -24.14 -11.98
N GLU A 55 8.46 -24.86 -12.52
CA GLU A 55 8.35 -25.59 -13.79
C GLU A 55 8.28 -27.07 -13.43
N PRO A 56 7.14 -27.77 -13.64
CA PRO A 56 7.09 -29.21 -13.46
C PRO A 56 7.72 -29.87 -14.69
N ASP A 57 9.03 -30.13 -14.62
CA ASP A 57 9.80 -30.78 -15.68
C ASP A 57 9.59 -32.31 -15.76
N GLU A 58 8.53 -32.87 -15.15
CA GLU A 58 8.26 -34.32 -15.24
C GLU A 58 6.96 -34.63 -15.98
N PRO A 59 7.03 -35.00 -17.28
CA PRO A 59 5.90 -35.58 -17.99
C PRO A 59 5.69 -37.02 -17.49
N GLY A 60 4.94 -37.18 -16.39
CA GLY A 60 4.64 -38.52 -15.90
C GLY A 60 3.97 -38.64 -14.53
N LEU A 61 4.07 -37.63 -13.66
CA LEU A 61 3.28 -37.62 -12.43
C LEU A 61 1.85 -37.20 -12.79
N ARG A 62 0.92 -38.15 -12.75
CA ARG A 62 -0.49 -37.78 -12.55
C ARG A 62 -0.50 -36.94 -11.27
N PRO A 63 -1.10 -35.74 -11.26
CA PRO A 63 -1.32 -35.04 -10.01
C PRO A 63 -1.99 -36.04 -9.06
N ASP A 64 -1.45 -36.17 -7.85
CA ASP A 64 -2.15 -36.88 -6.78
C ASP A 64 -3.61 -36.37 -6.78
N PRO A 65 -4.60 -37.25 -6.57
CA PRO A 65 -6.01 -36.83 -6.58
C PRO A 65 -6.11 -35.59 -5.69
N GLU A 66 -6.55 -34.48 -6.28
CA GLU A 66 -6.74 -33.23 -5.55
C GLU A 66 -7.46 -33.60 -4.26
N PRO A 67 -6.93 -33.23 -3.08
CA PRO A 67 -7.58 -33.53 -1.82
C PRO A 67 -9.06 -33.20 -1.95
N ASP A 68 -9.90 -34.19 -1.62
CA ASP A 68 -11.35 -34.22 -1.82
C ASP A 68 -12.01 -33.18 -0.88
N PHE A 69 -11.72 -31.90 -1.11
CA PHE A 69 -12.17 -30.81 -0.29
C PHE A 69 -13.61 -30.51 -0.67
N THR A 70 -14.51 -30.92 0.22
CA THR A 70 -15.92 -30.71 0.01
C THR A 70 -16.24 -29.20 0.07
N PRO A 71 -17.09 -28.67 -0.82
CA PRO A 71 -17.63 -27.31 -0.70
C PRO A 71 -18.25 -27.04 0.68
N GLU A 72 -18.68 -28.09 1.39
CA GLU A 72 -19.18 -28.04 2.76
C GLU A 72 -18.10 -27.62 3.76
N GLU A 73 -16.87 -28.12 3.64
CA GLU A 73 -15.77 -27.74 4.53
C GLU A 73 -15.37 -26.28 4.34
N ARG A 74 -15.29 -25.82 3.09
CA ARG A 74 -15.07 -24.39 2.77
C ARG A 74 -16.16 -23.52 3.39
N GLY A 75 -17.42 -23.89 3.20
CA GLY A 75 -18.57 -23.16 3.78
C GLY A 75 -18.53 -23.10 5.30
N ARG A 76 -18.17 -24.22 5.96
CA ARG A 76 -17.99 -24.26 7.42
C ARG A 76 -16.89 -23.31 7.88
N LEU A 77 -15.73 -23.32 7.22
CA LEU A 77 -14.61 -22.44 7.56
C LEU A 77 -14.97 -20.96 7.41
N LEU A 78 -15.65 -20.58 6.34
CA LEU A 78 -16.14 -19.21 6.16
C LEU A 78 -17.08 -18.77 7.29
N GLY A 79 -18.01 -19.64 7.70
CA GLY A 79 -18.89 -19.38 8.85
C GLY A 79 -18.13 -19.20 10.17
N GLU A 80 -17.11 -20.03 10.42
CA GLU A 80 -16.24 -19.90 11.60
C GLU A 80 -15.42 -18.60 11.57
N ILE A 81 -14.90 -18.22 10.40
CA ILE A 81 -14.16 -16.96 10.19
C ILE A 81 -15.06 -15.76 10.49
N GLN A 82 -16.27 -15.73 9.95
CA GLN A 82 -17.24 -14.66 10.23
C GLN A 82 -17.62 -14.59 11.71
N ALA A 83 -17.80 -15.75 12.36
CA ALA A 83 -18.06 -15.79 13.81
C ALA A 83 -16.87 -15.26 14.63
N ALA A 84 -15.63 -15.61 14.24
CA ALA A 84 -14.42 -15.11 14.87
C ALA A 84 -14.24 -13.60 14.66
N ALA A 85 -14.55 -13.10 13.45
CA ALA A 85 -14.53 -11.70 13.08
C ALA A 85 -15.48 -10.87 13.96
N ARG A 86 -16.75 -11.27 14.06
CA ARG A 86 -17.76 -10.63 14.92
C ARG A 86 -17.40 -10.67 16.40
N ALA A 87 -16.78 -11.77 16.85
CA ALA A 87 -16.30 -11.92 18.22
C ALA A 87 -14.96 -11.21 18.48
N ARG A 88 -14.36 -10.56 17.47
CA ARG A 88 -13.04 -9.92 17.53
C ARG A 88 -11.94 -10.87 18.04
N LYS A 89 -12.02 -12.15 17.68
CA LYS A 89 -11.04 -13.20 18.04
C LYS A 89 -9.98 -13.33 16.95
N PHE A 90 -9.08 -12.36 16.86
CA PHE A 90 -8.18 -12.22 15.71
C PHE A 90 -7.17 -13.37 15.54
N THR A 91 -6.61 -13.89 16.64
CA THR A 91 -5.72 -15.07 16.56
C THR A 91 -6.45 -16.30 16.03
N LEU A 92 -7.72 -16.49 16.41
CA LEU A 92 -8.54 -17.56 15.87
C LEU A 92 -8.84 -17.30 14.39
N MET A 93 -9.20 -16.06 14.03
CA MET A 93 -9.48 -15.68 12.64
C MET A 93 -8.28 -15.96 11.73
N GLU A 94 -7.07 -15.58 12.14
CA GLU A 94 -5.84 -15.88 11.40
C GLU A 94 -5.66 -17.39 11.18
N SER A 95 -5.80 -18.19 12.24
CA SER A 95 -5.67 -19.65 12.14
C SER A 95 -6.70 -20.26 11.19
N LEU A 96 -7.91 -19.71 11.14
CA LEU A 96 -8.98 -20.17 10.25
C LEU A 96 -8.74 -19.73 8.80
N LEU A 97 -8.22 -18.52 8.58
CA LEU A 97 -7.84 -18.04 7.24
C LEU A 97 -6.71 -18.89 6.66
N ARG A 98 -5.67 -19.21 7.43
CA ARG A 98 -4.61 -20.13 7.00
C ARG A 98 -5.15 -21.53 6.69
N ARG A 99 -6.11 -22.03 7.47
CA ARG A 99 -6.79 -23.31 7.18
C ARG A 99 -7.64 -23.23 5.91
N LEU A 100 -8.32 -22.11 5.67
CA LEU A 100 -9.09 -21.89 4.46
C LEU A 100 -8.18 -21.86 3.23
N LEU A 101 -7.03 -21.20 3.30
CA LEU A 101 -6.04 -21.19 2.21
C LEU A 101 -5.42 -22.56 1.94
N ALA A 102 -5.30 -23.42 2.96
CA ALA A 102 -4.88 -24.81 2.77
C ALA A 102 -5.94 -25.68 2.06
N VAL A 103 -7.21 -25.24 2.07
CA VAL A 103 -8.34 -25.90 1.40
C VAL A 103 -8.60 -25.30 0.02
N ASP A 104 -8.47 -23.98 -0.10
CA ASP A 104 -8.72 -23.19 -1.31
C ASP A 104 -7.70 -22.05 -1.39
N GLU A 105 -6.58 -22.32 -2.06
CA GLU A 105 -5.50 -21.34 -2.25
C GLU A 105 -5.89 -20.17 -3.17
N HIS A 106 -7.02 -20.30 -3.89
CA HIS A 106 -7.54 -19.27 -4.78
C HIS A 106 -8.60 -18.39 -4.11
N CYS A 107 -8.86 -18.55 -2.81
CA CYS A 107 -9.75 -17.68 -2.07
C CYS A 107 -9.08 -16.31 -1.81
N ALA A 108 -9.30 -15.38 -2.74
CA ALA A 108 -8.76 -14.02 -2.67
C ALA A 108 -9.08 -13.33 -1.32
N GLU A 109 -10.30 -13.47 -0.82
CA GLU A 109 -10.72 -12.84 0.43
C GLU A 109 -9.96 -13.38 1.65
N ALA A 110 -9.54 -14.64 1.60
CA ALA A 110 -8.71 -15.23 2.65
C ALA A 110 -7.30 -14.62 2.66
N TRP A 111 -6.71 -14.43 1.47
CA TRP A 111 -5.42 -13.73 1.32
C TRP A 111 -5.48 -12.28 1.80
N TYR A 112 -6.52 -11.54 1.43
CA TYR A 112 -6.71 -10.17 1.89
C TYR A 112 -6.90 -10.09 3.41
N GLY A 113 -7.79 -10.92 3.95
CA GLY A 113 -8.05 -10.99 5.40
C GLY A 113 -6.79 -11.33 6.19
N LEU A 114 -5.99 -12.27 5.70
CA LEU A 114 -4.71 -12.64 6.30
C LEU A 114 -3.71 -11.48 6.24
N GLY A 115 -3.56 -10.86 5.07
CA GLY A 115 -2.68 -9.70 4.88
C GLY A 115 -3.01 -8.54 5.83
N MET A 116 -4.30 -8.24 6.02
CA MET A 116 -4.76 -7.21 6.96
C MET A 116 -4.47 -7.59 8.43
N LEU A 117 -4.64 -8.85 8.83
CA LEU A 117 -4.28 -9.30 10.18
C LEU A 117 -2.77 -9.20 10.44
N LEU A 118 -1.95 -9.56 9.45
CA LEU A 118 -0.49 -9.47 9.53
C LEU A 118 -0.01 -8.02 9.59
N LEU A 119 -0.68 -7.11 8.88
CA LEU A 119 -0.47 -5.67 9.02
C LEU A 119 -0.79 -5.19 10.43
N GLN A 120 -1.88 -5.67 11.03
CA GLN A 120 -2.23 -5.34 12.41
C GLN A 120 -1.15 -5.79 13.40
N ASP A 121 -0.64 -7.00 13.23
CA ASP A 121 0.42 -7.57 14.06
C ASP A 121 1.78 -6.85 13.85
N GLY A 122 1.96 -6.26 12.66
CA GLY A 122 3.21 -5.61 12.24
C GLY A 122 4.19 -6.56 11.54
N SER A 123 3.72 -7.74 11.16
CA SER A 123 4.43 -8.75 10.39
C SER A 123 4.44 -8.37 8.90
N LEU A 124 5.20 -7.31 8.57
CA LEU A 124 5.11 -6.60 7.27
C LEU A 124 5.52 -7.47 6.07
N GLU A 125 6.45 -8.40 6.24
CA GLU A 125 6.92 -9.28 5.16
C GLU A 125 5.84 -10.31 4.79
N GLU A 126 5.31 -11.05 5.76
CA GLU A 126 4.19 -11.98 5.51
C GLU A 126 2.92 -11.24 5.02
N ALA A 127 2.68 -10.02 5.52
CA ALA A 127 1.58 -9.19 5.05
C ALA A 127 1.74 -8.83 3.58
N TYR A 128 2.97 -8.50 3.16
CA TYR A 128 3.29 -8.20 1.78
C TYR A 128 3.04 -9.41 0.87
N ASP A 129 3.50 -10.59 1.26
CA ASP A 129 3.30 -11.81 0.48
C ASP A 129 1.81 -12.12 0.32
N SER A 130 1.05 -12.06 1.42
CA SER A 130 -0.39 -12.35 1.42
C SER A 130 -1.19 -11.39 0.54
N LEU A 131 -0.86 -10.10 0.61
CA LEU A 131 -1.52 -9.07 -0.19
C LEU A 131 -1.14 -9.13 -1.67
N SER A 132 0.06 -9.60 -1.99
CA SER A 132 0.49 -9.84 -3.38
C SER A 132 -0.33 -10.96 -4.01
N GLU A 133 -0.54 -12.07 -3.29
CA GLU A 133 -1.40 -13.16 -3.74
C GLU A 133 -2.85 -12.71 -3.95
N TYR A 134 -3.39 -11.90 -3.03
CA TYR A 134 -4.70 -11.29 -3.22
C TYR A 134 -4.78 -10.45 -4.49
N ALA A 135 -3.81 -9.56 -4.75
CA ALA A 135 -3.83 -8.70 -5.92
C ALA A 135 -3.81 -9.51 -7.23
N MET A 136 -3.10 -10.63 -7.25
CA MET A 136 -3.06 -11.56 -8.37
C MET A 136 -4.42 -12.26 -8.61
N LEU A 137 -5.11 -12.64 -7.54
CA LEU A 137 -6.37 -13.40 -7.60
C LEU A 137 -7.60 -12.53 -7.78
N ALA A 138 -7.62 -11.32 -7.22
CA ALA A 138 -8.83 -10.50 -7.10
C ALA A 138 -9.47 -10.20 -8.46
N GLY A 139 -8.70 -10.13 -9.55
CA GLY A 139 -9.18 -9.90 -10.92
C GLY A 139 -9.93 -8.57 -11.15
N VAL A 140 -10.30 -7.88 -10.07
CA VAL A 140 -10.99 -6.60 -10.01
C VAL A 140 -9.92 -5.53 -9.82
N ARG A 141 -9.77 -4.69 -10.85
CA ARG A 141 -8.74 -3.65 -10.92
C ARG A 141 -8.73 -2.73 -9.70
N GLU A 142 -9.91 -2.33 -9.21
CA GLU A 142 -10.03 -1.41 -8.07
C GLU A 142 -9.51 -2.01 -6.74
N ALA A 143 -9.74 -3.31 -6.52
CA ALA A 143 -9.27 -4.01 -5.33
C ALA A 143 -7.75 -4.19 -5.35
N ALA A 144 -7.20 -4.51 -6.52
CA ALA A 144 -5.76 -4.57 -6.75
C ALA A 144 -5.12 -3.20 -6.53
N GLU A 145 -5.67 -2.10 -7.07
CA GLU A 145 -5.16 -0.73 -6.89
C GLU A 145 -4.99 -0.35 -5.40
N LYS A 146 -5.99 -0.66 -4.55
CA LYS A 146 -5.92 -0.37 -3.10
C LYS A 146 -4.84 -1.19 -2.39
N VAL A 147 -4.63 -2.42 -2.83
CA VAL A 147 -3.63 -3.30 -2.23
C VAL A 147 -2.22 -3.01 -2.73
N GLU A 148 -2.06 -2.65 -4.00
CA GLU A 148 -0.81 -2.14 -4.56
C GLU A 148 -0.33 -0.90 -3.78
N LEU A 149 -1.23 0.02 -3.44
CA LEU A 149 -0.94 1.17 -2.59
C LEU A 149 -0.42 0.76 -1.19
N ALA A 150 -1.04 -0.25 -0.58
CA ALA A 150 -0.61 -0.77 0.72
C ALA A 150 0.75 -1.47 0.63
N LEU A 151 0.97 -2.32 -0.38
CA LEU A 151 2.22 -3.02 -0.67
C LEU A 151 3.37 -2.05 -0.90
N PHE A 152 3.15 -1.00 -1.68
CA PHE A 152 4.11 0.07 -1.92
C PHE A 152 4.54 0.74 -0.60
N PHE A 153 3.57 1.03 0.28
CA PHE A 153 3.85 1.61 1.59
C PHE A 153 4.72 0.70 2.46
N LEU A 154 4.45 -0.60 2.44
CA LEU A 154 5.22 -1.61 3.19
C LEU A 154 6.65 -1.74 2.67
N GLU A 155 6.82 -1.79 1.35
CA GLU A 155 8.13 -1.90 0.71
C GLU A 155 9.04 -0.72 1.09
N ARG A 156 8.49 0.51 1.05
CA ARG A 156 9.24 1.71 1.46
C ARG A 156 9.61 1.72 2.94
N LEU A 157 8.78 1.11 3.79
CA LEU A 157 9.06 0.99 5.21
C LEU A 157 10.10 -0.09 5.54
N ALA A 158 10.01 -1.23 4.87
CA ALA A 158 10.87 -2.39 5.08
C ALA A 158 12.23 -2.23 4.37
N GLY A 159 12.22 -1.89 3.08
CA GLY A 159 13.38 -2.03 2.18
C GLY A 159 14.21 -0.77 1.94
N GLY A 160 13.73 0.42 2.31
CA GLY A 160 14.45 1.66 2.00
C GLY A 160 14.69 1.88 0.50
N GLY A 161 13.78 1.38 -0.35
CA GLY A 161 13.93 1.38 -1.80
C GLY A 161 14.12 2.78 -2.40
N ASP A 162 14.80 2.81 -3.56
CA ASP A 162 15.14 4.02 -4.34
C ASP A 162 13.94 4.94 -4.50
N GLU A 163 14.12 6.26 -4.37
CA GLU A 163 13.05 7.25 -4.49
C GLU A 163 12.35 7.13 -5.86
N LEU A 164 11.00 7.06 -5.84
CA LEU A 164 10.21 7.19 -7.05
C LEU A 164 10.26 8.67 -7.49
N PRO A 165 9.96 8.97 -8.75
CA PRO A 165 9.63 10.34 -9.15
C PRO A 165 8.59 10.93 -8.19
N TYR A 166 8.80 12.19 -7.81
CA TYR A 166 8.02 12.88 -6.78
C TYR A 166 6.52 12.88 -7.10
N GLU A 167 6.18 12.99 -8.39
CA GLU A 167 4.80 13.04 -8.88
C GLU A 167 4.05 11.72 -8.60
N ILE A 168 4.70 10.58 -8.84
CA ILE A 168 4.13 9.26 -8.57
C ILE A 168 4.01 9.06 -7.06
N GLN A 169 5.01 9.53 -6.30
CA GLN A 169 4.97 9.43 -4.85
C GLN A 169 3.81 10.22 -4.24
N ASP A 170 3.56 11.46 -4.67
CA ASP A 170 2.47 12.29 -4.13
C ASP A 170 1.10 11.71 -4.48
N GLU A 171 0.91 11.17 -5.69
CA GLU A 171 -0.34 10.49 -6.09
C GLU A 171 -0.61 9.22 -5.28
N LEU A 172 0.41 8.36 -5.11
CA LEU A 172 0.28 7.14 -4.29
C LEU A 172 0.06 7.47 -2.81
N GLU A 173 0.74 8.51 -2.30
CA GLU A 173 0.50 8.99 -0.93
C GLU A 173 -0.92 9.54 -0.80
N GLU A 174 -1.41 10.37 -1.72
CA GLU A 174 -2.79 10.85 -1.70
C GLU A 174 -3.80 9.70 -1.78
N GLY A 175 -3.57 8.69 -2.63
CA GLY A 175 -4.42 7.50 -2.74
C GLY A 175 -4.45 6.69 -1.45
N PHE A 176 -3.28 6.46 -0.84
CA PHE A 176 -3.19 5.79 0.47
C PHE A 176 -3.93 6.58 1.55
N LEU A 177 -3.66 7.88 1.66
CA LEU A 177 -4.36 8.71 2.64
C LEU A 177 -5.86 8.64 2.34
N ALA A 178 -6.33 8.83 1.12
CA ALA A 178 -7.75 8.80 0.76
C ALA A 178 -8.42 7.45 1.12
N ALA A 179 -7.79 6.32 0.82
CA ALA A 179 -8.30 4.99 1.13
C ALA A 179 -8.44 4.75 2.65
N PHE A 180 -7.66 5.45 3.47
CA PHE A 180 -7.67 5.33 4.93
C PHE A 180 -8.15 6.60 5.67
N SER A 181 -8.61 7.63 4.94
CA SER A 181 -9.05 8.95 5.44
C SER A 181 -10.58 9.09 5.50
N GLU A 182 -11.30 7.99 5.68
CA GLU A 182 -12.72 8.05 6.03
C GLU A 182 -13.00 9.00 7.22
N PRO A 183 -14.25 9.49 7.39
CA PRO A 183 -14.57 10.60 8.30
C PRO A 183 -14.07 10.34 9.72
N GLY A 184 -13.08 11.12 10.16
CA GLY A 184 -12.43 10.95 11.47
C GLY A 184 -10.92 11.21 11.46
N TRP A 185 -10.29 11.27 10.28
CA TRP A 185 -8.87 11.61 10.15
C TRP A 185 -8.52 13.04 10.57
N SER A 186 -9.46 13.97 10.46
CA SER A 186 -9.30 15.36 10.93
C SER A 186 -9.00 15.45 12.42
N ASP A 187 -9.41 14.43 13.19
CA ASP A 187 -9.27 14.36 14.65
C ASP A 187 -8.05 13.52 15.08
N VAL A 188 -7.24 13.06 14.12
CA VAL A 188 -5.96 12.41 14.44
C VAL A 188 -5.16 13.35 15.34
N PRO A 189 -4.73 12.90 16.54
CA PRO A 189 -3.97 13.76 17.41
C PRO A 189 -2.67 14.11 16.69
N ARG A 190 -2.53 15.36 16.24
CA ARG A 190 -1.24 15.89 15.75
C ARG A 190 -0.12 15.57 16.73
N ALA A 191 -0.43 15.48 18.03
CA ALA A 191 0.47 15.01 19.07
C ALA A 191 1.09 13.63 18.79
N ALA A 192 0.33 12.66 18.27
CA ALA A 192 0.83 11.33 17.91
C ALA A 192 1.82 11.38 16.74
N LEU A 193 1.70 12.40 15.88
CA LEU A 193 2.56 12.67 14.73
C LEU A 193 3.50 13.86 14.95
N LYS A 194 3.82 14.20 16.21
CA LYS A 194 4.78 15.28 16.58
C LYS A 194 4.44 16.66 15.97
N GLY A 195 3.16 16.95 15.81
CA GLY A 195 2.64 18.20 15.25
C GLY A 195 2.34 18.15 13.75
N LEU A 196 2.80 17.10 13.06
CA LEU A 196 2.60 16.92 11.63
C LEU A 196 1.18 16.46 11.32
N THR A 197 0.68 16.88 10.17
CA THR A 197 -0.43 16.20 9.51
C THR A 197 0.03 14.81 9.04
N PRO A 198 -0.88 13.85 8.86
CA PRO A 198 -0.50 12.57 8.28
C PRO A 198 0.17 12.70 6.91
N ARG A 199 -0.27 13.65 6.06
CA ARG A 199 0.36 13.95 4.77
C ARG A 199 1.82 14.39 4.92
N GLU A 200 2.12 15.19 5.94
CA GLU A 200 3.50 15.59 6.21
C GLU A 200 4.31 14.44 6.83
N ALA A 201 3.70 13.63 7.70
CA ALA A 201 4.36 12.51 8.35
C ALA A 201 4.78 11.43 7.35
N VAL A 202 3.98 11.14 6.33
CA VAL A 202 4.32 10.12 5.34
C VAL A 202 5.49 10.51 4.43
N ARG A 203 6.00 11.74 4.47
CA ARG A 203 7.14 12.15 3.64
C ARG A 203 8.47 11.52 4.03
N ASP A 204 8.60 11.05 5.26
CA ASP A 204 9.81 10.40 5.74
C ASP A 204 9.51 9.03 6.37
N ARG A 205 10.56 8.21 6.51
CA ARG A 205 10.44 6.84 7.02
C ARG A 205 9.87 6.79 8.44
N GLU A 206 10.20 7.76 9.28
CA GLU A 206 9.78 7.79 10.67
C GLU A 206 8.30 8.15 10.80
N GLY A 207 7.83 9.15 10.07
CA GLY A 207 6.42 9.50 10.08
C GLY A 207 5.55 8.44 9.38
N LYS A 208 6.02 7.76 8.32
CA LYS A 208 5.34 6.56 7.78
C LYS A 208 5.14 5.48 8.86
N ARG A 209 6.17 5.21 9.68
CA ARG A 209 6.06 4.26 10.81
C ARG A 209 5.05 4.72 11.85
N GLN A 210 5.02 6.02 12.16
CA GLN A 210 4.05 6.57 13.12
C GLN A 210 2.62 6.50 12.59
N VAL A 211 2.40 6.74 11.30
CA VAL A 211 1.09 6.58 10.65
C VAL A 211 0.65 5.13 10.70
N LEU A 212 1.48 4.16 10.30
CA LEU A 212 1.12 2.74 10.43
C LEU A 212 0.83 2.32 11.86
N LYS A 213 1.65 2.79 12.82
CA LYS A 213 1.40 2.54 14.24
C LYS A 213 0.03 3.07 14.65
N LEU A 214 -0.30 4.30 14.26
CA LEU A 214 -1.60 4.89 14.56
C LEU A 214 -2.75 4.09 13.94
N MET A 215 -2.62 3.64 12.70
CA MET A 215 -3.63 2.81 12.03
C MET A 215 -3.87 1.50 12.79
N ARG A 216 -2.79 0.86 13.26
CA ARG A 216 -2.86 -0.33 14.13
C ARG A 216 -3.52 -0.03 15.47
N ASP A 217 -3.11 1.04 16.14
CA ASP A 217 -3.67 1.45 17.44
C ASP A 217 -5.18 1.78 17.32
N LYS A 218 -5.63 2.20 16.14
CA LYS A 218 -7.04 2.45 15.82
C LYS A 218 -7.80 1.21 15.34
N GLY A 219 -7.10 0.11 15.05
CA GLY A 219 -7.70 -1.15 14.60
C GLY A 219 -8.21 -1.14 13.16
N TRP A 220 -7.74 -0.23 12.32
CA TRP A 220 -8.28 -0.10 10.94
C TRP A 220 -8.01 -1.33 10.08
N PHE A 221 -6.84 -1.94 10.22
CA PHE A 221 -6.56 -3.20 9.51
C PHE A 221 -7.46 -4.33 9.99
N LEU A 222 -7.81 -4.36 11.28
CA LEU A 222 -8.77 -5.34 11.81
C LEU A 222 -10.16 -5.11 11.21
N ASP A 223 -10.63 -3.87 11.18
CA ASP A 223 -11.95 -3.56 10.63
C ASP A 223 -11.99 -3.90 9.12
N ALA A 224 -10.92 -3.64 8.37
CA ALA A 224 -10.79 -4.04 6.97
C ALA A 224 -10.80 -5.58 6.80
N ALA A 225 -10.09 -6.32 7.65
CA ALA A 225 -10.10 -7.78 7.64
C ALA A 225 -11.50 -8.35 7.90
N VAL A 226 -12.24 -7.75 8.84
CA VAL A 226 -13.64 -8.12 9.15
C VAL A 226 -14.54 -7.85 7.95
N GLN A 227 -14.45 -6.66 7.35
CA GLN A 227 -15.27 -6.30 6.18
C GLN A 227 -15.05 -7.25 5.00
N ALA A 228 -13.81 -7.64 4.75
CA ALA A 228 -13.49 -8.54 3.65
C ALA A 228 -14.16 -9.91 3.78
N VAL A 229 -14.19 -10.48 5.00
CA VAL A 229 -14.79 -11.80 5.24
C VAL A 229 -16.31 -11.74 5.41
N GLU A 230 -16.86 -10.59 5.77
CA GLU A 230 -18.31 -10.36 5.84
C GLU A 230 -18.94 -10.09 4.46
N GLY A 231 -18.17 -9.63 3.48
CA GLY A 231 -18.62 -9.41 2.10
C GLY A 231 -18.86 -10.68 1.28
N VAL A 232 -18.45 -11.86 1.77
CA VAL A 232 -18.47 -13.15 1.05
C VAL A 232 -19.85 -13.85 1.15
N GLY A 233 -20.93 -13.09 1.12
CA GLY A 233 -22.31 -13.57 1.31
C GLY A 233 -23.14 -13.68 0.04
#